data_AF-A0A6B3H8E4-F1
#
_entry.id   AF-A0A6B3H8E4-F1
#
_cell.length_a   1.000
_cell.length_b   1.000
_cell.length_c   1.000
_cell.angle_alpha   90.00
_cell.angle_beta   90.00
_cell.angle_gamma   90.00
#
_symmetry.space_group_name_H-M   'P 1'
#
loop_
_entity.id
_entity.type
_entity.pdbx_description
1 polymer ?
#
loop_
_entity_poly.entity_id
_entity_poly.type
_entity_poly.pdbx_seq_one_letter_code
_entity_poly.pdbx_strand_id
1 'polypeptide(L)'
;MSAQNERLANTLREARDQIVALKEEVDRLAQPPAGFGVFLQANEDGTCDIFTGGRKLRVNVSPSVELEDLRRGQEVMLNEALNVVEAMEFERAGDIVTLKEILEDGERALVVGHTD
;
A
#
# COMPACT_ATOMS: atom_id res chain seq x y z
N MET A 1 -34.09 -8.09 -34.31
CA MET A 1 -33.33 -8.68 -33.19
C MET A 1 -31.81 -8.59 -33.36
N SER A 2 -31.24 -8.40 -34.57
CA SER A 2 -29.77 -8.28 -34.77
C SER A 2 -29.15 -6.97 -34.24
N ALA A 3 -29.77 -5.81 -34.53
CA ALA A 3 -29.18 -4.51 -34.19
C ALA A 3 -29.04 -4.23 -32.68
N GLN A 4 -29.87 -4.88 -31.85
CA GLN A 4 -29.79 -4.75 -30.41
C GLN A 4 -28.65 -5.60 -29.82
N ASN A 5 -28.42 -6.80 -30.38
CA ASN A 5 -27.25 -7.62 -30.07
C ASN A 5 -25.95 -6.95 -30.50
N GLU A 6 -25.89 -6.31 -31.67
CA GLU A 6 -24.71 -5.55 -32.10
C GLU A 6 -24.40 -4.36 -31.19
N ARG A 7 -25.42 -3.58 -30.79
CA ARG A 7 -25.21 -2.47 -29.83
C ARG A 7 -24.73 -2.98 -28.48
N LEU A 8 -25.35 -4.03 -27.94
CA LEU A 8 -24.94 -4.62 -26.66
C LEU A 8 -23.52 -5.20 -26.75
N ALA A 9 -23.17 -5.87 -27.84
CA ALA A 9 -21.83 -6.39 -28.07
C ALA A 9 -20.78 -5.27 -28.21
N ASN A 10 -21.13 -4.16 -28.86
CA ASN A 10 -20.25 -3.00 -28.98
C ASN A 10 -20.05 -2.31 -27.63
N THR A 11 -21.13 -2.07 -26.86
CA THR A 11 -21.02 -1.48 -25.52
C THR A 11 -20.23 -2.37 -24.56
N LEU A 12 -20.40 -3.70 -24.64
CA LEU A 12 -19.61 -4.63 -23.84
C LEU A 12 -18.13 -4.60 -24.21
N ARG A 13 -17.83 -4.48 -25.51
CA ARG A 13 -16.44 -4.37 -26.00
C ARG A 13 -15.81 -3.04 -25.58
N GLU A 14 -16.54 -1.93 -25.67
CA GLU A 14 -16.11 -0.61 -25.16
C GLU A 14 -15.84 -0.62 -23.66
N ALA A 15 -16.74 -1.20 -22.85
CA ALA A 15 -16.56 -1.32 -21.42
C ALA A 15 -15.35 -2.20 -21.06
N ARG A 16 -15.15 -3.31 -21.79
CA ARG A 16 -13.95 -4.14 -21.64
C ARG A 16 -12.68 -3.32 -21.92
N ASP A 17 -12.67 -2.55 -23.01
CA ASP A 17 -11.49 -1.79 -23.41
C ASP A 17 -11.18 -0.66 -22.41
N GLN A 18 -12.20 -0.04 -21.81
CA GLN A 18 -12.03 0.90 -20.69
C GLN A 18 -11.39 0.24 -19.46
N ILE A 19 -11.80 -0.98 -19.10
CA ILE A 19 -11.21 -1.72 -17.98
C ILE A 19 -9.73 -2.03 -18.26
N VAL A 20 -9.40 -2.43 -19.49
CA VAL A 20 -8.00 -2.69 -19.89
C VAL A 20 -7.16 -1.43 -19.76
N ALA A 21 -7.64 -0.30 -20.28
CA ALA A 21 -6.95 0.98 -20.18
C ALA A 21 -6.71 1.43 -18.72
N LEU A 22 -7.72 1.29 -17.86
CA LEU A 22 -7.58 1.59 -16.43
C LEU A 22 -6.54 0.70 -15.74
N LYS A 23 -6.50 -0.59 -16.11
CA LYS A 23 -5.51 -1.53 -15.57
C LYS A 23 -4.08 -1.17 -15.99
N GLU A 24 -3.89 -0.78 -17.26
CA GLU A 24 -2.58 -0.32 -17.75
C GLU A 24 -2.11 0.97 -17.08
N GLU A 25 -3.04 1.86 -16.70
CA GLU A 25 -2.72 3.07 -15.93
C GLU A 25 -2.25 2.74 -14.51
N VAL A 26 -2.90 1.79 -13.85
CA VAL A 26 -2.47 1.28 -12.54
C VAL A 26 -1.07 0.67 -12.63
N ASP A 27 -0.81 -0.17 -13.63
CA ASP A 27 0.51 -0.80 -13.83
C ASP A 27 1.61 0.23 -14.11
N ARG A 28 1.28 1.31 -14.85
CA ARG A 28 2.21 2.42 -15.12
C ARG A 28 2.58 3.17 -13.85
N LEU A 29 1.63 3.39 -12.95
CA LEU A 29 1.88 4.09 -11.68
C LEU A 29 2.81 3.31 -10.74
N ALA A 30 3.01 2.01 -10.97
CA ALA A 30 3.96 1.17 -10.23
C ALA A 30 5.37 1.14 -10.85
N GLN A 31 5.61 1.84 -11.98
CA GLN A 31 6.93 1.84 -12.62
C GLN A 31 7.95 2.71 -11.85
N PRO A 32 9.24 2.32 -11.80
CA PRO A 32 10.29 3.11 -11.15
C PRO A 32 10.47 4.50 -11.77
N PRO A 33 10.88 5.54 -10.99
CA PRO A 33 11.31 5.49 -9.58
C PRO A 33 10.14 5.46 -8.59
N ALA A 34 10.26 4.63 -7.56
CA ALA A 34 9.27 4.49 -6.49
C ALA A 34 9.84 4.92 -5.13
N GLY A 35 8.98 5.45 -4.27
CA GLY A 35 9.29 5.71 -2.86
C GLY A 35 8.98 4.51 -1.99
N PHE A 36 9.46 4.56 -0.74
CA PHE A 36 9.15 3.54 0.27
C PHE A 36 8.65 4.20 1.56
N GLY A 37 7.87 3.46 2.33
CA GLY A 37 7.38 3.87 3.63
C GLY A 37 7.03 2.68 4.51
N VAL A 38 6.78 2.94 5.79
CA VAL A 38 6.39 1.92 6.77
C VAL A 38 4.89 2.06 7.04
N PHE A 39 4.13 0.99 6.84
CA PHE A 39 2.70 0.95 7.15
C PHE A 39 2.46 1.01 8.66
N LEU A 40 1.54 1.87 9.09
CA LEU A 40 1.19 2.04 10.51
C LEU A 40 -0.16 1.44 10.83
N GLN A 41 -1.20 1.79 10.06
CA GLN A 41 -2.56 1.30 10.26
C GLN A 41 -3.43 1.54 9.03
N ALA A 42 -4.46 0.70 8.87
CA ALA A 42 -5.57 0.94 7.96
C ALA A 42 -6.59 1.89 8.62
N ASN A 43 -7.28 2.68 7.80
CA ASN A 43 -8.35 3.57 8.24
C ASN A 43 -9.70 3.09 7.69
N GLU A 44 -10.79 3.49 8.34
CA GLU A 44 -12.17 3.08 7.97
C GLU A 44 -12.62 3.57 6.59
N ASP A 45 -11.97 4.61 6.04
CA ASP A 45 -12.27 5.21 4.75
C ASP A 45 -11.51 4.56 3.58
N GLY A 46 -10.80 3.45 3.82
CA GLY A 46 -9.99 2.76 2.82
C GLY A 46 -8.62 3.39 2.56
N THR A 47 -8.25 4.43 3.31
CA THR A 47 -6.89 4.97 3.32
C THR A 47 -6.01 4.22 4.32
N CYS A 48 -4.70 4.47 4.27
CA CYS A 48 -3.80 4.01 5.33
C CYS A 48 -2.92 5.14 5.84
N ASP A 49 -2.47 4.99 7.08
CA ASP A 49 -1.42 5.83 7.62
C ASP A 49 -0.06 5.14 7.44
N ILE A 50 0.91 5.89 6.91
CA ILE A 50 2.29 5.45 6.70
C ILE A 50 3.27 6.39 7.39
N PHE A 51 4.50 5.92 7.59
CA PHE A 51 5.64 6.74 7.95
C PHE A 51 6.65 6.76 6.81
N THR A 52 6.98 7.94 6.29
CA THR A 52 7.99 8.12 5.25
C THR A 52 8.58 9.51 5.34
N GLY A 53 9.87 9.66 5.01
CA GLY A 53 10.57 10.95 5.07
C GLY A 53 10.52 11.62 6.45
N GLY A 54 10.53 10.83 7.53
CA GLY A 54 10.53 11.35 8.91
C GLY A 54 9.18 11.89 9.41
N ARG A 55 8.08 11.67 8.69
CA ARG A 55 6.74 12.14 9.08
C ARG A 55 5.67 11.09 8.81
N LYS A 56 4.57 11.22 9.56
CA LYS A 56 3.35 10.44 9.34
C LYS A 56 2.53 11.08 8.21
N LEU A 57 2.05 10.26 7.27
CA LEU A 57 1.16 10.67 6.18
C LEU A 57 -0.05 9.74 6.14
N ARG A 58 -1.19 10.29 5.71
CA ARG A 58 -2.36 9.50 5.31
C ARG A 58 -2.42 9.47 3.79
N VAL A 59 -2.48 8.28 3.22
CA VAL A 59 -2.34 8.06 1.78
C VAL A 59 -3.40 7.09 1.26
N ASN A 60 -3.69 7.17 -0.03
CA ASN A 60 -4.57 6.20 -0.68
C ASN A 60 -3.83 4.89 -0.93
N VAL A 61 -4.61 3.81 -1.04
CA VAL A 61 -4.13 2.47 -1.35
C VAL A 61 -4.61 2.09 -2.74
N SER A 62 -3.71 1.61 -3.58
CA SER A 62 -4.04 1.10 -4.90
C SER A 62 -5.00 -0.08 -4.78
N PRO A 63 -6.00 -0.23 -5.67
CA PRO A 63 -6.87 -1.41 -5.71
C PRO A 63 -6.13 -2.74 -5.94
N SER A 64 -4.86 -2.70 -6.34
CA SER A 64 -4.00 -3.88 -6.48
C SER A 64 -3.44 -4.39 -5.15
N VAL A 65 -3.61 -3.66 -4.05
CA VAL A 65 -3.11 -4.01 -2.72
C VAL A 65 -4.29 -4.32 -1.80
N GLU A 66 -4.26 -5.50 -1.19
CA GLU A 66 -5.26 -5.89 -0.20
C GLU A 66 -4.91 -5.25 1.15
N LEU A 67 -5.64 -4.19 1.52
CA LEU A 67 -5.34 -3.39 2.71
C LEU A 67 -5.46 -4.20 4.01
N GLU A 68 -6.36 -5.18 4.05
CA GLU A 68 -6.57 -6.05 5.22
C GLU A 68 -5.39 -7.00 5.48
N ASP A 69 -4.59 -7.30 4.45
CA ASP A 69 -3.41 -8.16 4.58
C ASP A 69 -2.17 -7.40 5.06
N LEU A 70 -2.19 -6.06 5.04
CA LEU A 70 -1.08 -5.23 5.49
C LEU A 70 -0.89 -5.31 7.00
N ARG A 71 0.38 -5.50 7.41
CA ARG A 71 0.76 -5.61 8.81
C ARG A 71 1.51 -4.37 9.26
N ARG A 72 1.19 -3.87 10.46
CA ARG A 72 1.90 -2.76 11.08
C ARG A 72 3.41 -3.02 11.10
N GLY A 73 4.19 -2.04 10.63
CA GLY A 73 5.65 -2.14 10.50
C GLY A 73 6.14 -2.73 9.17
N GLN A 74 5.24 -3.18 8.30
CA GLN A 74 5.59 -3.69 6.98
C GLN A 74 6.01 -2.54 6.05
N GLU A 75 7.02 -2.78 5.21
CA GLU A 75 7.40 -1.82 4.18
C GLU A 75 6.38 -1.83 3.04
N VAL A 76 6.10 -0.66 2.49
CA VAL A 76 5.19 -0.47 1.35
C VAL A 76 5.86 0.37 0.28
N MET A 77 5.58 0.04 -0.98
CA MET A 77 6.03 0.82 -2.13
C MET A 77 5.05 1.94 -2.44
N LEU A 78 5.58 3.12 -2.75
CA LEU A 78 4.84 4.33 -3.03
C LEU A 78 5.10 4.81 -4.46
N ASN A 79 4.04 5.23 -5.16
CA ASN A 79 4.21 5.94 -6.43
C ASN A 79 4.56 7.43 -6.23
N GLU A 80 4.69 8.18 -7.32
CA GLU A 80 5.03 9.63 -7.28
C GLU A 80 3.99 10.50 -6.54
N ALA A 81 2.74 10.04 -6.48
CA ALA A 81 1.66 10.69 -5.73
C ALA A 81 1.61 10.25 -4.25
N LEU A 82 2.56 9.43 -3.81
CA LEU A 82 2.64 8.82 -2.47
C LEU A 82 1.51 7.85 -2.14
N ASN A 83 0.83 7.28 -3.15
CA ASN A 83 -0.13 6.20 -2.92
C ASN A 83 0.60 4.87 -2.76
N VAL A 84 0.09 4.00 -1.89
CA VAL A 84 0.60 2.63 -1.72
C VAL A 84 0.23 1.81 -2.95
N VAL A 85 1.22 1.23 -3.62
CA VAL A 85 1.03 0.43 -4.84
C VAL A 85 1.41 -1.04 -4.68
N GLU A 86 2.24 -1.36 -3.69
CA GLU A 86 2.69 -2.73 -3.41
C GLU A 86 3.03 -2.92 -1.93
N ALA A 87 2.75 -4.11 -1.41
CA ALA A 87 3.15 -4.55 -0.07
C ALA A 87 4.49 -5.28 -0.14
N MET A 88 5.49 -4.82 0.61
CA MET A 88 6.84 -5.42 0.61
C MET A 88 7.02 -6.35 1.81
N GLU A 89 8.19 -6.99 1.90
CA GLU A 89 8.57 -7.71 3.13
C GLU A 89 8.91 -6.72 4.27
N PHE A 90 9.16 -7.25 5.47
CA PHE A 90 9.69 -6.44 6.56
C PHE A 90 11.18 -6.15 6.34
N GLU A 91 11.60 -4.94 6.66
CA GLU A 91 13.01 -4.56 6.61
C GLU A 91 13.82 -5.42 7.59
N ARG A 92 14.93 -5.99 7.10
CA ARG A 92 15.79 -6.91 7.88
C ARG A 92 17.11 -6.27 8.33
N ALA A 93 17.30 -5.00 8.04
CA ALA A 93 18.47 -4.22 8.43
C ALA A 93 18.02 -3.02 9.28
N GLY A 94 18.81 -2.66 10.30
CA GLY A 94 18.48 -1.56 11.20
C GLY A 94 19.28 -1.60 12.49
N ASP A 95 18.85 -0.81 13.47
CA ASP A 95 19.49 -0.73 14.77
C ASP A 95 19.19 -1.94 15.65
N ILE A 96 20.22 -2.50 16.26
CA ILE A 96 20.08 -3.60 17.23
C ILE A 96 19.87 -3.02 18.62
N VAL A 97 18.81 -3.45 19.28
CA VAL A 97 18.42 -3.00 20.63
C VAL A 97 18.15 -4.19 21.55
N THR A 98 18.25 -3.99 22.86
CA THR A 98 17.87 -5.00 23.86
C THR A 98 16.41 -4.79 24.27
N LEU A 99 15.59 -5.83 24.18
CA LEU A 99 14.22 -5.84 24.70
C LEU A 99 14.24 -5.97 26.22
N LYS A 100 13.69 -4.98 26.94
CA LYS A 100 13.64 -4.99 28.41
C LYS A 100 12.34 -5.58 28.95
N GLU A 101 11.21 -5.10 28.46
CA GLU A 101 9.88 -5.58 28.83
C GLU A 101 8.86 -5.24 27.75
N ILE A 102 7.77 -6.02 27.72
CA ILE A 102 6.58 -5.75 26.91
C ILE A 102 5.60 -4.97 27.79
N LEU A 103 5.02 -3.90 27.26
CA LEU A 103 4.05 -3.08 27.98
C LEU A 103 2.71 -3.82 28.13
N GLU A 104 1.83 -3.29 28.99
CA GLU A 104 0.54 -3.93 29.31
C GLU A 104 -0.36 -4.20 28.10
N ASP A 105 -0.21 -3.41 27.02
CA ASP A 105 -0.99 -3.60 25.78
C ASP A 105 -0.51 -4.78 24.92
N GLY A 106 0.67 -5.34 25.20
CA GLY A 106 1.24 -6.43 24.41
C GLY A 106 1.74 -6.03 23.01
N GLU A 107 1.57 -4.78 22.60
CA GLU A 107 1.93 -4.28 21.27
C GLU A 107 3.18 -3.41 21.28
N ARG A 108 3.47 -2.79 22.43
CA ARG A 108 4.62 -1.92 22.62
C ARG A 108 5.62 -2.54 23.57
N ALA A 109 6.89 -2.21 23.36
CA ALA A 109 7.99 -2.71 24.15
C ALA A 109 8.90 -1.58 24.60
N LEU A 110 9.45 -1.69 25.80
CA LEU A 110 10.56 -0.88 26.25
C LEU A 110 11.86 -1.52 25.73
N VAL A 111 12.61 -0.75 24.94
CA VAL A 111 13.89 -1.19 24.38
C VAL A 111 15.02 -0.28 24.87
N VAL A 112 16.20 -0.86 25.03
CA VAL A 112 17.44 -0.14 25.38
C VAL A 112 18.37 -0.20 24.17
N GLY A 113 18.68 0.96 23.61
CA GLY A 113 19.63 1.09 22.50
C GLY A 113 21.07 0.89 22.96
N HIS A 114 21.96 0.62 22.00
CA HIS A 114 23.40 0.68 22.22
C HIS A 114 23.84 2.14 22.23
N THR A 115 23.66 2.81 23.36
CA THR A 115 24.39 4.04 23.64
C THR A 115 25.52 3.65 24.59
N ASP A 116 26.77 3.85 24.19
CA ASP A 116 27.90 3.87 25.14
C ASP A 116 27.63 4.88 26.27
#